data_AF-A0A4R1R5Y4-F1
#
_entry.id   AF-A0A4R1R5Y4-F1
#
_cell.length_a   1.000
_cell.length_b   1.000
_cell.length_c   1.000
_cell.angle_alpha   90.00
_cell.angle_beta   90.00
_cell.angle_gamma   90.00
#
_symmetry.space_group_name_H-M   'P 1'
#
loop_
_entity.id
_entity.type
_entity.pdbx_description
1 polymer ?
#
loop_
_entity_poly.entity_id
_entity_poly.type
_entity_poly.pdbx_seq_one_letter_code
_entity_poly.pdbx_strand_id
1 'polypeptide(L)'
;MKKAIALVMAACLAFGLVACGGASSTATSTSTASSAASTSEAASSEAASSEAAATEAGVKTGMAIVSSTSVSDADADADGKAQVDSTAAAVLVGEDGKIISCKLDVAQNKVAVKADGSFDTTATFKSKQELKEDYNMKGASGIGKEWYEQANAFAEYVVGMTAEEVRAIEVGGDHNGPTDADIAASCTMNVTDFIEAIAQATENAQVLGASADDTLALGLSTEFSSSAVLPADNEGEGLVQTDTTYAAVTTDADGKITSSIWDCTQAKFNTTEEGVVTAKDETIVPKQTQKEAYGMTNASEIGKEWYEQANAYAAWLVGKTADEVAAVETNAEGHNGPTDADIAASCTMDVREFNNAVAKALA
;
A
#
# COMPACT_ATOMS: atom_id res chain seq x y z
N MET A 1 -46.15 39.01 -8.17
CA MET A 1 -45.50 40.26 -8.63
C MET A 1 -44.12 39.88 -9.15
N LYS A 2 -43.97 39.64 -10.47
CA LYS A 2 -43.15 40.43 -11.41
C LYS A 2 -41.83 40.91 -10.77
N LYS A 3 -40.64 40.48 -11.21
CA LYS A 3 -40.13 40.63 -12.58
C LYS A 3 -39.14 39.52 -12.97
N ALA A 4 -39.31 39.02 -14.18
CA ALA A 4 -38.31 38.30 -14.97
C ALA A 4 -37.41 39.31 -15.71
N ILE A 5 -36.14 38.95 -15.91
CA ILE A 5 -35.33 39.45 -17.03
C ILE A 5 -34.59 38.24 -17.60
N ALA A 6 -34.93 37.93 -18.85
CA ALA A 6 -34.19 37.11 -19.78
C ALA A 6 -33.80 38.00 -20.97
N LEU A 7 -33.01 37.43 -21.89
CA LEU A 7 -32.78 37.80 -23.30
C LEU A 7 -31.41 38.47 -23.56
N VAL A 8 -30.53 38.09 -24.51
CA VAL A 8 -30.26 36.93 -25.39
C VAL A 8 -29.31 37.41 -26.53
N MET A 9 -28.66 36.45 -27.22
CA MET A 9 -28.09 36.47 -28.60
C MET A 9 -26.66 37.02 -28.80
N ALA A 10 -25.69 36.21 -29.25
CA ALA A 10 -25.43 35.60 -30.59
C ALA A 10 -24.50 36.49 -31.45
N ALA A 11 -23.63 36.06 -32.38
CA ALA A 11 -23.48 34.84 -33.18
C ALA A 11 -22.09 34.80 -33.88
N CYS A 12 -21.82 33.69 -34.58
CA CYS A 12 -20.92 33.50 -35.75
C CYS A 12 -19.41 33.30 -35.46
N LEU A 13 -18.67 32.39 -36.13
CA LEU A 13 -18.82 31.82 -37.49
C LEU A 13 -18.05 30.49 -37.63
N ALA A 14 -18.61 29.60 -38.46
CA ALA A 14 -18.05 28.30 -38.85
C ALA A 14 -17.08 28.40 -40.04
N PHE A 15 -16.20 27.42 -40.19
CA PHE A 15 -15.83 26.82 -41.48
C PHE A 15 -15.59 25.33 -41.28
N GLY A 16 -16.35 24.51 -42.01
CA GLY A 16 -16.09 23.08 -42.20
C GLY A 16 -15.51 22.82 -43.58
N LEU A 17 -14.91 21.64 -43.75
CA LEU A 17 -14.91 20.93 -45.02
C LEU A 17 -14.78 19.43 -44.78
N VAL A 18 -15.72 18.73 -45.41
CA VAL A 18 -16.02 17.30 -45.42
C VAL A 18 -15.12 16.57 -46.43
N ALA A 19 -14.73 15.33 -46.13
CA ALA A 19 -14.67 14.26 -47.12
C ALA A 19 -14.80 12.88 -46.43
N CYS A 20 -15.90 12.19 -46.76
CA CYS A 20 -16.27 10.84 -46.32
C CYS A 20 -15.67 9.74 -47.21
N GLY A 21 -15.54 8.55 -46.64
CA GLY A 21 -15.58 7.24 -47.31
C GLY A 21 -14.83 6.19 -46.49
N GLY A 22 -15.39 5.08 -46.00
CA GLY A 22 -16.70 4.46 -46.19
C GLY A 22 -16.88 3.31 -45.19
N ALA A 23 -17.96 2.55 -45.39
CA ALA A 23 -18.75 1.83 -44.40
C ALA A 23 -18.18 0.53 -43.79
N SER A 24 -18.84 0.17 -42.70
CA SER A 24 -18.76 -1.01 -41.82
C SER A 24 -19.23 -2.34 -42.44
N SER A 25 -18.75 -3.45 -41.85
CA SER A 25 -19.52 -4.61 -41.33
C SER A 25 -19.12 -6.02 -41.82
N THR A 26 -18.49 -6.78 -40.90
CA THR A 26 -18.90 -8.09 -40.34
C THR A 26 -19.08 -9.36 -41.21
N ALA A 27 -18.37 -10.40 -40.76
CA ALA A 27 -18.68 -11.86 -40.71
C ALA A 27 -18.44 -12.81 -41.91
N THR A 28 -17.43 -13.67 -41.71
CA THR A 28 -17.51 -15.13 -41.50
C THR A 28 -17.86 -16.09 -42.67
N SER A 29 -16.83 -16.89 -42.99
CA SER A 29 -16.81 -18.32 -43.41
C SER A 29 -17.34 -18.74 -44.79
N THR A 30 -16.49 -19.42 -45.58
CA THR A 30 -16.35 -20.91 -45.60
C THR A 30 -15.56 -21.36 -46.86
N SER A 31 -14.76 -22.42 -46.72
CA SER A 31 -14.26 -23.38 -47.76
C SER A 31 -13.28 -22.89 -48.84
N THR A 32 -12.36 -23.67 -49.41
CA THR A 32 -11.70 -24.96 -49.14
C THR A 32 -10.58 -25.05 -50.20
N ALA A 33 -9.41 -25.55 -49.80
CA ALA A 33 -8.35 -26.22 -50.60
C ALA A 33 -7.84 -25.60 -51.93
N SER A 34 -6.52 -25.45 -52.04
CA SER A 34 -5.68 -26.38 -52.83
C SER A 34 -4.22 -25.89 -52.94
N SER A 35 -3.30 -26.74 -52.50
CA SER A 35 -1.98 -27.07 -53.08
C SER A 35 -1.20 -26.03 -53.89
N ALA A 36 0.01 -25.70 -53.40
CA ALA A 36 1.24 -25.93 -54.17
C ALA A 36 2.48 -25.71 -53.28
N ALA A 37 3.30 -26.76 -53.16
CA ALA A 37 4.65 -26.68 -52.64
C ALA A 37 5.60 -26.14 -53.72
N SER A 38 6.52 -25.25 -53.33
CA SER A 38 7.85 -25.15 -53.96
C SER A 38 8.81 -24.46 -53.00
N THR A 39 9.85 -25.20 -52.68
CA THR A 39 11.04 -24.87 -51.91
C THR A 39 11.85 -23.73 -52.53
N SER A 40 12.31 -22.79 -51.71
CA SER A 40 13.52 -22.01 -51.97
C SER A 40 14.22 -21.72 -50.65
N GLU A 41 15.43 -22.24 -50.58
CA GLU A 41 16.40 -22.15 -49.49
C GLU A 41 17.16 -20.80 -49.61
N ALA A 42 17.21 -20.03 -48.52
CA ALA A 42 18.18 -18.95 -48.34
C ALA A 42 18.43 -18.78 -46.83
N ALA A 43 19.63 -19.16 -46.42
CA ALA A 43 20.14 -19.00 -45.07
C ALA A 43 20.66 -17.57 -44.82
N SER A 44 20.31 -16.98 -43.67
CA SER A 44 21.12 -16.04 -42.87
C SER A 44 20.28 -15.67 -41.63
N SER A 45 20.57 -16.24 -40.45
CA SER A 45 21.40 -15.63 -39.40
C SER A 45 20.76 -14.39 -38.76
N GLU A 46 19.98 -14.59 -37.69
CA GLU A 46 20.19 -13.98 -36.36
C GLU A 46 19.06 -14.43 -35.42
N ALA A 47 19.29 -15.60 -34.80
CA ALA A 47 18.67 -15.93 -33.53
C ALA A 47 19.73 -15.60 -32.47
N ALA A 48 19.60 -14.45 -31.81
CA ALA A 48 20.24 -14.13 -30.54
C ALA A 48 19.65 -12.81 -30.02
N SER A 49 18.69 -12.92 -29.10
CA SER A 49 18.52 -12.05 -27.92
C SER A 49 17.06 -12.08 -27.46
N SER A 50 16.64 -13.21 -26.89
CA SER A 50 15.53 -13.20 -25.93
C SER A 50 15.69 -14.29 -24.87
N GLU A 51 16.93 -14.54 -24.47
CA GLU A 51 17.22 -15.38 -23.31
C GLU A 51 18.41 -14.77 -22.57
N ALA A 52 18.08 -13.79 -21.71
CA ALA A 52 18.90 -13.34 -20.60
C ALA A 52 18.03 -12.57 -19.60
N ALA A 53 17.13 -13.31 -18.93
CA ALA A 53 16.71 -13.05 -17.56
C ALA A 53 16.09 -14.35 -16.99
N ALA A 54 16.81 -15.46 -17.15
CA ALA A 54 16.61 -16.58 -16.25
C ALA A 54 17.17 -16.13 -14.89
N THR A 55 16.24 -15.74 -14.01
CA THR A 55 16.31 -15.75 -12.55
C THR A 55 17.72 -15.91 -11.96
N GLU A 56 18.29 -14.84 -11.40
CA GLU A 56 19.09 -15.08 -10.21
C GLU A 56 18.13 -15.63 -9.15
N ALA A 57 18.24 -16.93 -8.90
CA ALA A 57 17.68 -17.55 -7.73
C ALA A 57 18.32 -16.85 -6.53
N GLY A 58 17.52 -16.05 -5.85
CA GLY A 58 17.93 -15.20 -4.75
C GLY A 58 16.78 -15.10 -3.77
N VAL A 59 17.11 -14.79 -2.52
CA VAL A 59 16.10 -14.58 -1.49
C VAL A 59 15.20 -13.41 -1.90
N LYS A 60 13.90 -13.59 -1.66
CA LYS A 60 12.88 -12.63 -2.05
C LYS A 60 12.41 -11.84 -0.85
N THR A 61 12.14 -10.56 -1.06
CA THR A 61 11.49 -9.69 -0.07
C THR A 61 10.05 -9.48 -0.51
N GLY A 62 9.11 -9.57 0.42
CA GLY A 62 7.69 -9.39 0.17
C GLY A 62 7.04 -8.47 1.20
N MET A 63 5.99 -7.77 0.78
CA MET A 63 5.15 -6.98 1.67
C MET A 63 3.70 -7.02 1.18
N ALA A 64 2.75 -7.05 2.10
CA ALA A 64 1.33 -6.88 1.79
C ALA A 64 0.60 -6.20 2.95
N ILE A 65 -0.52 -5.56 2.62
CA ILE A 65 -1.35 -4.81 3.55
C ILE A 65 -2.81 -5.21 3.36
N VAL A 66 -3.44 -5.65 4.45
CA VAL A 66 -4.88 -5.94 4.53
C VAL A 66 -5.52 -4.87 5.41
N SER A 67 -6.55 -4.21 4.91
CA SER A 67 -7.18 -3.08 5.59
C SER A 67 -8.68 -3.27 5.75
N SER A 68 -9.21 -2.79 6.88
CA SER A 68 -10.64 -2.71 7.13
C SER A 68 -11.02 -1.38 7.75
N THR A 69 -12.24 -0.91 7.48
CA THR A 69 -12.76 0.34 8.05
C THR A 69 -13.84 0.06 9.09
N SER A 70 -13.89 0.87 10.14
CA SER A 70 -14.95 0.85 11.14
C SER A 70 -15.43 2.26 11.45
N VAL A 71 -16.72 2.52 11.24
CA VAL A 71 -17.32 3.83 11.49
C VAL A 71 -18.41 3.77 12.55
N SER A 72 -18.64 4.88 13.25
CA SER A 72 -19.83 5.12 14.05
C SER A 72 -20.14 6.61 14.11
N ASP A 73 -21.43 6.95 14.11
CA ASP A 73 -21.88 8.33 14.25
C ASP A 73 -21.67 8.82 15.68
N ALA A 74 -21.49 10.13 15.82
CA ALA A 74 -21.49 10.80 17.11
C ALA A 74 -22.92 11.05 17.60
N ASP A 75 -23.08 11.14 18.92
CA ASP A 75 -24.32 11.60 19.54
C ASP A 75 -24.02 12.55 20.73
N ALA A 76 -25.05 12.92 21.48
CA ALA A 76 -24.91 13.85 22.59
C ALA A 76 -24.06 13.30 23.77
N ASP A 77 -23.92 11.97 23.86
CA ASP A 77 -23.30 11.26 24.98
C ASP A 77 -21.94 10.64 24.60
N ALA A 78 -21.67 10.46 23.30
CA ALA A 78 -20.44 9.84 22.80
C ALA A 78 -19.93 10.44 21.48
N ASP A 79 -18.61 10.50 21.35
CA ASP A 79 -17.96 10.79 20.07
C ASP A 79 -18.20 9.65 19.08
N GLY A 80 -18.36 10.03 17.81
CA GLY A 80 -18.29 9.15 16.65
C GLY A 80 -16.85 8.71 16.37
N LYS A 81 -16.70 7.87 15.34
CA LYS A 81 -15.46 7.18 15.04
C LYS A 81 -15.25 7.07 13.54
N ALA A 82 -14.13 7.58 13.06
CA ALA A 82 -13.55 7.26 11.76
C ALA A 82 -12.32 6.40 12.00
N GLN A 83 -12.35 5.12 11.61
CA GLN A 83 -11.24 4.20 11.87
C GLN A 83 -10.89 3.36 10.65
N VAL A 84 -9.59 3.23 10.39
CA VAL A 84 -9.01 2.19 9.54
C VAL A 84 -8.01 1.37 10.36
N ASP A 85 -8.11 0.05 10.23
CA ASP A 85 -7.10 -0.88 10.72
C ASP A 85 -6.39 -1.46 9.50
N SER A 86 -5.09 -1.22 9.39
CA SER A 86 -4.24 -1.73 8.32
C SER A 86 -3.18 -2.65 8.90
N THR A 87 -3.37 -3.95 8.67
CA THR A 87 -2.42 -5.01 9.01
C THR A 87 -1.39 -5.14 7.91
N ALA A 88 -0.12 -4.91 8.22
CA ALA A 88 0.99 -5.05 7.31
C ALA A 88 1.87 -6.24 7.70
N ALA A 89 2.26 -7.04 6.70
CA ALA A 89 3.25 -8.09 6.85
C ALA A 89 4.41 -7.84 5.89
N ALA A 90 5.63 -8.02 6.38
CA ALA A 90 6.83 -8.12 5.57
C ALA A 90 7.44 -9.51 5.73
N VAL A 91 7.96 -10.08 4.65
CA VAL A 91 8.58 -11.41 4.65
C VAL A 91 9.87 -11.46 3.85
N LEU A 92 10.81 -12.29 4.31
CA LEU A 92 11.89 -12.85 3.50
C LEU A 92 11.47 -14.26 3.10
N VAL A 93 11.61 -14.61 1.82
CA VAL A 93 11.20 -15.91 1.27
C VAL A 93 12.39 -16.55 0.56
N GLY A 94 12.68 -17.79 0.92
CA GLY A 94 13.71 -18.61 0.29
C GLY A 94 13.32 -19.03 -1.13
N GLU A 95 14.30 -19.58 -1.85
CA GLU A 95 14.09 -20.08 -3.21
C GLU A 95 13.08 -21.23 -3.30
N ASP A 96 12.91 -21.97 -2.19
CA ASP A 96 11.93 -23.03 -2.03
C ASP A 96 10.51 -22.53 -1.75
N GLY A 97 10.31 -21.21 -1.73
CA GLY A 97 9.02 -20.57 -1.47
C GLY A 97 8.63 -20.52 0.00
N LYS A 98 9.55 -20.82 0.92
CA LYS A 98 9.31 -20.81 2.36
C LYS A 98 9.76 -19.51 3.01
N ILE A 99 9.02 -19.08 4.02
CA ILE A 99 9.32 -17.89 4.80
C ILE A 99 10.60 -18.13 5.62
N ILE A 100 11.59 -17.26 5.46
CA ILE A 100 12.83 -17.20 6.26
C ILE A 100 12.63 -16.30 7.48
N SER A 101 11.95 -15.17 7.29
CA SER A 101 11.67 -14.20 8.34
C SER A 101 10.34 -13.51 8.06
N CYS A 102 9.62 -13.15 9.12
CA CYS A 102 8.35 -12.45 9.03
C CYS A 102 8.30 -11.32 10.06
N LYS A 103 7.73 -10.18 9.68
CA LYS A 103 7.41 -9.05 10.56
C LYS A 103 5.95 -8.66 10.36
N LEU A 104 5.29 -8.33 11.46
CA LEU A 104 3.89 -7.89 11.50
C LEU A 104 3.78 -6.57 12.24
N ASP A 105 2.94 -5.69 11.74
CA ASP A 105 2.52 -4.48 12.43
C ASP A 105 1.11 -4.07 12.00
N VAL A 106 0.45 -3.26 12.82
CA VAL A 106 -0.88 -2.72 12.53
C VAL A 106 -0.90 -1.22 12.78
N ALA A 107 -1.21 -0.45 11.74
CA ALA A 107 -1.69 0.92 11.92
C ALA A 107 -3.18 0.88 12.23
N GLN A 108 -3.53 1.16 13.49
CA GLN A 108 -4.92 1.33 13.92
C GLN A 108 -5.20 2.83 14.04
N ASN A 109 -5.59 3.43 12.93
CA ASN A 109 -5.80 4.87 12.85
C ASN A 109 -7.23 5.17 13.24
N LYS A 110 -7.44 5.61 14.48
CA LYS A 110 -8.75 5.99 15.02
C LYS A 110 -8.83 7.49 15.24
N VAL A 111 -9.82 8.12 14.63
CA VAL A 111 -10.11 9.54 14.78
C VAL A 111 -11.49 9.69 15.41
N ALA A 112 -11.55 10.36 16.55
CA ALA A 112 -12.80 10.68 17.23
C ALA A 112 -13.48 11.87 16.55
N VAL A 113 -14.75 11.72 16.20
CA VAL A 113 -15.57 12.76 15.56
C VAL A 113 -16.60 13.25 16.57
N LYS A 114 -16.71 14.56 16.75
CA LYS A 114 -17.63 15.17 17.70
C LYS A 114 -19.06 15.23 17.14
N ALA A 115 -20.02 15.49 18.02
CA ALA A 115 -21.43 15.65 17.65
C ALA A 115 -21.70 16.79 16.65
N ASP A 116 -20.78 17.76 16.54
CA ASP A 116 -20.81 18.84 15.54
C ASP A 116 -19.99 18.51 14.27
N GLY A 117 -19.53 17.25 14.15
CA GLY A 117 -18.71 16.76 13.05
C GLY A 117 -17.24 17.16 13.09
N SER A 118 -16.82 17.97 14.05
CA SER A 118 -15.42 18.36 14.22
C SER A 118 -14.54 17.20 14.68
N PHE A 119 -13.23 17.28 14.44
CA PHE A 119 -12.26 16.29 14.88
C PHE A 119 -10.88 16.94 15.07
N ASP A 120 -10.02 16.30 15.87
CA ASP A 120 -8.67 16.79 16.16
C ASP A 120 -7.68 16.40 15.06
N THR A 121 -7.25 17.39 14.27
CA THR A 121 -6.24 17.23 13.21
C THR A 121 -4.80 17.25 13.74
N THR A 122 -4.60 17.48 15.03
CA THR A 122 -3.27 17.49 15.67
C THR A 122 -2.90 16.16 16.32
N ALA A 123 -3.83 15.20 16.33
CA ALA A 123 -3.58 13.87 16.86
C ALA A 123 -2.45 13.16 16.09
N THR A 124 -1.60 12.46 16.82
CA THR A 124 -0.51 11.66 16.26
C THR A 124 -0.86 10.18 16.32
N PHE A 125 -0.36 9.42 15.35
CA PHE A 125 -0.58 7.98 15.26
C PHE A 125 0.71 7.23 15.58
N LYS A 126 0.56 6.09 16.25
CA LYS A 126 1.60 5.10 16.45
C LYS A 126 1.05 3.74 16.03
N SER A 127 1.88 2.94 15.38
CA SER A 127 1.53 1.55 15.12
C SER A 127 1.48 0.74 16.42
N LYS A 128 0.93 -0.48 16.35
CA LYS A 128 0.87 -1.35 17.54
C LYS A 128 2.25 -1.84 17.98
N GLN A 129 3.19 -2.05 17.05
CA GLN A 129 4.60 -2.33 17.41
C GLN A 129 5.29 -1.13 18.06
N GLU A 130 4.95 0.11 17.67
CA GLU A 130 5.47 1.31 18.32
C GLU A 130 4.92 1.52 19.74
N LEU A 131 3.64 1.20 19.95
CA LEU A 131 2.97 1.35 21.24
C LEU A 131 3.51 0.38 22.29
N LYS A 132 3.83 -0.87 21.92
CA LYS A 132 4.24 -1.92 22.87
C LYS A 132 3.28 -2.00 24.07
N GLU A 133 3.76 -1.73 25.28
CA GLU A 133 2.97 -1.72 26.52
C GLU A 133 1.93 -0.59 26.55
N ASP A 134 2.13 0.51 25.82
CA ASP A 134 1.17 1.62 25.76
C ASP A 134 -0.13 1.21 25.05
N TYR A 135 -0.13 0.11 24.28
CA TYR A 135 -1.34 -0.46 23.71
C TYR A 135 -2.23 -1.12 24.78
N ASN A 136 -1.63 -1.54 25.91
CA ASN A 136 -2.30 -1.95 27.13
C ASN A 136 -3.33 -3.10 26.96
N MET A 137 -2.96 -4.13 26.21
CA MET A 137 -3.79 -5.32 25.98
C MET A 137 -3.56 -6.42 27.03
N LYS A 138 -2.51 -6.35 27.84
CA LYS A 138 -2.13 -7.41 28.79
C LYS A 138 -3.25 -7.81 29.74
N GLY A 139 -4.06 -6.86 30.20
CA GLY A 139 -5.19 -7.12 31.10
C GLY A 139 -6.40 -7.79 30.42
N ALA A 140 -6.57 -7.59 29.10
CA ALA A 140 -7.62 -8.22 28.30
C ALA A 140 -7.17 -9.58 27.73
N SER A 141 -5.86 -9.82 27.66
CA SER A 141 -5.27 -11.04 27.14
C SER A 141 -5.42 -12.20 28.14
N GLY A 142 -6.11 -13.28 27.72
CA GLY A 142 -6.27 -14.49 28.55
C GLY A 142 -4.96 -15.20 28.87
N ILE A 143 -3.89 -14.92 28.12
CA ILE A 143 -2.53 -15.45 28.32
C ILE A 143 -1.57 -14.43 28.95
N GLY A 144 -2.06 -13.24 29.32
CA GLY A 144 -1.26 -12.21 29.99
C GLY A 144 -0.12 -11.64 29.15
N LYS A 145 -0.24 -11.71 27.82
CA LYS A 145 0.72 -11.13 26.85
C LYS A 145 0.15 -9.88 26.20
N GLU A 146 1.01 -8.92 25.90
CA GLU A 146 0.68 -7.77 25.07
C GLU A 146 0.45 -8.14 23.61
N TRP A 147 -0.11 -7.22 22.84
CA TRP A 147 -0.36 -7.43 21.41
C TRP A 147 0.94 -7.73 20.64
N TYR A 148 2.00 -6.95 20.88
CA TYR A 148 3.26 -7.10 20.14
C TYR A 148 3.93 -8.45 20.43
N GLU A 149 3.85 -8.95 21.67
CA GLU A 149 4.38 -10.26 22.04
C GLU A 149 3.66 -11.39 21.31
N GLN A 150 2.33 -11.27 21.16
CA GLN A 150 1.52 -12.26 20.44
C GLN A 150 1.76 -12.19 18.92
N ALA A 151 1.86 -10.98 18.35
CA ALA A 151 2.13 -10.79 16.93
C ALA A 151 3.52 -11.31 16.54
N ASN A 152 4.53 -11.07 17.37
CA ASN A 152 5.88 -11.60 17.16
C ASN A 152 5.90 -13.13 17.24
N ALA A 153 5.20 -13.73 18.22
CA ALA A 153 5.09 -15.18 18.31
C ALA A 153 4.40 -15.80 17.07
N PHE A 154 3.39 -15.13 16.52
CA PHE A 154 2.73 -15.57 15.29
C PHE A 154 3.66 -15.43 14.07
N ALA A 155 4.41 -14.33 13.96
CA ALA A 155 5.40 -14.13 12.92
C ALA A 155 6.55 -15.16 12.97
N GLU A 156 6.96 -15.57 14.17
CA GLU A 156 7.95 -16.66 14.34
C GLU A 156 7.37 -18.03 13.97
N TYR A 157 6.10 -18.29 14.31
CA TYR A 157 5.44 -19.57 14.03
C TYR A 157 5.33 -19.88 12.53
N VAL A 158 5.15 -18.85 11.68
CA VAL A 158 5.03 -19.05 10.23
C VAL A 158 6.38 -19.25 9.51
N VAL A 159 7.51 -19.14 10.21
CA VAL A 159 8.84 -19.38 9.60
C VAL A 159 8.93 -20.84 9.14
N GLY A 160 9.40 -21.04 7.91
CA GLY A 160 9.48 -22.33 7.24
C GLY A 160 8.19 -22.77 6.55
N MET A 161 7.11 -21.98 6.64
CA MET A 161 5.86 -22.21 5.91
C MET A 161 5.86 -21.52 4.55
N THR A 162 5.07 -22.08 3.62
CA THR A 162 4.68 -21.47 2.35
C THR A 162 3.41 -20.62 2.52
N ALA A 163 3.07 -19.80 1.53
CA ALA A 163 1.83 -19.02 1.55
C ALA A 163 0.56 -19.90 1.69
N GLU A 164 0.55 -21.08 1.07
CA GLU A 164 -0.57 -22.04 1.17
C GLU A 164 -0.70 -22.60 2.58
N GLU A 165 0.41 -22.99 3.21
CA GLU A 165 0.44 -23.47 4.59
C GLU A 165 0.00 -22.39 5.58
N VAL A 166 0.42 -21.13 5.38
CA VAL A 166 -0.04 -20.00 6.20
C VAL A 166 -1.55 -19.82 6.08
N ARG A 167 -2.13 -19.88 4.87
CA ARG A 167 -3.59 -19.81 4.68
C ARG A 167 -4.34 -20.99 5.30
N ALA A 168 -3.68 -22.13 5.45
CA ALA A 168 -4.27 -23.31 6.06
C ALA A 168 -4.25 -23.28 7.60
N ILE A 169 -3.64 -22.26 8.24
CA ILE A 169 -3.66 -22.12 9.70
C ILE A 169 -5.10 -22.01 10.19
N GLU A 170 -5.51 -22.96 11.02
CA GLU A 170 -6.85 -23.01 11.58
C GLU A 170 -7.05 -21.92 12.64
N VAL A 171 -8.18 -21.22 12.55
CA VAL A 171 -8.64 -20.24 13.53
C VAL A 171 -10.00 -20.63 14.08
N GLY A 172 -10.28 -20.24 15.32
CA GLY A 172 -11.54 -20.59 15.97
C GLY A 172 -11.84 -19.82 17.25
N GLY A 173 -12.93 -20.21 17.90
CA GLY A 173 -13.48 -19.51 19.07
C GLY A 173 -14.12 -18.16 18.71
N ASP A 174 -14.53 -17.41 19.73
CA ASP A 174 -15.29 -16.16 19.54
C ASP A 174 -14.44 -15.00 18.98
N HIS A 175 -13.12 -15.16 18.92
CA HIS A 175 -12.18 -14.11 18.51
C HIS A 175 -11.29 -14.51 17.33
N ASN A 176 -11.54 -15.65 16.66
CA ASN A 176 -10.73 -16.16 15.54
C ASN A 176 -9.22 -16.23 15.86
N GLY A 177 -8.87 -16.70 17.05
CA GLY A 177 -7.49 -17.00 17.42
C GLY A 177 -7.03 -18.33 16.84
N PRO A 178 -5.72 -18.58 16.71
CA PRO A 178 -5.21 -19.84 16.19
C PRO A 178 -5.57 -21.01 17.12
N THR A 179 -5.93 -22.16 16.55
CA THR A 179 -6.36 -23.34 17.32
C THR A 179 -5.27 -24.38 17.53
N ASP A 180 -4.19 -24.34 16.73
CA ASP A 180 -3.02 -25.19 16.91
C ASP A 180 -2.35 -24.91 18.26
N ALA A 181 -2.13 -25.97 19.03
CA ALA A 181 -1.56 -25.91 20.37
C ALA A 181 -0.15 -25.28 20.40
N ASP A 182 0.62 -25.40 19.32
CA ASP A 182 1.99 -24.87 19.25
C ASP A 182 2.03 -23.33 19.23
N ILE A 183 0.94 -22.69 18.79
CA ILE A 183 0.80 -21.23 18.74
C ILE A 183 -0.28 -20.68 19.70
N ALA A 184 -1.33 -21.44 20.01
CA ALA A 184 -2.44 -20.98 20.86
C ALA A 184 -2.00 -20.59 22.27
N ALA A 185 -0.91 -21.18 22.79
CA ALA A 185 -0.33 -20.79 24.07
C ALA A 185 0.39 -19.43 24.04
N SER A 186 0.69 -18.92 22.85
CA SER A 186 1.46 -17.69 22.64
C SER A 186 0.73 -16.61 21.85
N CYS A 187 -0.37 -16.93 21.17
CA CYS A 187 -1.22 -15.99 20.46
C CYS A 187 -2.68 -16.45 20.57
N THR A 188 -3.53 -15.58 21.11
CA THR A 188 -4.98 -15.84 21.29
C THR A 188 -5.87 -14.82 20.61
N MET A 189 -5.28 -13.73 20.11
CA MET A 189 -5.99 -12.68 19.39
C MET A 189 -6.38 -13.11 17.99
N ASN A 190 -7.28 -12.35 17.37
CA ASN A 190 -7.65 -12.55 15.97
C ASN A 190 -6.42 -12.46 15.07
N VAL A 191 -6.19 -13.50 14.26
CA VAL A 191 -5.07 -13.59 13.30
C VAL A 191 -5.53 -13.70 11.85
N THR A 192 -6.82 -13.48 11.55
CA THR A 192 -7.34 -13.60 10.18
C THR A 192 -6.62 -12.66 9.21
N ASP A 193 -6.47 -11.38 9.58
CA ASP A 193 -5.76 -10.41 8.73
C ASP A 193 -4.25 -10.67 8.71
N PHE A 194 -3.69 -11.30 9.75
CA PHE A 194 -2.27 -11.67 9.78
C PHE A 194 -1.99 -12.77 8.76
N ILE A 195 -2.83 -13.81 8.76
CA ILE A 195 -2.75 -14.93 7.82
C ILE A 195 -2.79 -14.40 6.38
N GLU A 196 -3.76 -13.54 6.06
CA GLU A 196 -3.92 -13.04 4.71
C GLU A 196 -2.77 -12.09 4.31
N ALA A 197 -2.35 -11.18 5.20
CA ALA A 197 -1.22 -10.28 4.91
C ALA A 197 0.08 -11.08 4.70
N ILE A 198 0.39 -12.07 5.54
CA ILE A 198 1.61 -12.89 5.39
C ILE A 198 1.58 -13.71 4.11
N ALA A 199 0.44 -14.34 3.80
CA ALA A 199 0.31 -15.15 2.60
C ALA A 199 0.45 -14.31 1.33
N GLN A 200 -0.23 -13.15 1.26
CA GLN A 200 -0.08 -12.21 0.15
C GLN A 200 1.34 -11.66 0.05
N ALA A 201 1.99 -11.32 1.17
CA ALA A 201 3.37 -10.84 1.17
C ALA A 201 4.32 -11.90 0.61
N THR A 202 4.10 -13.18 0.95
CA THR A 202 4.88 -14.32 0.45
C THR A 202 4.68 -14.54 -1.06
N GLU A 203 3.45 -14.41 -1.56
CA GLU A 203 3.14 -14.53 -2.99
C GLU A 203 3.68 -13.36 -3.81
N ASN A 204 3.63 -12.15 -3.25
CA ASN A 204 4.10 -10.93 -3.89
C ASN A 204 5.63 -10.74 -3.77
N ALA A 205 6.35 -11.66 -3.12
CA ALA A 205 7.77 -11.51 -2.86
C ALA A 205 8.62 -11.50 -4.14
N GLN A 206 9.60 -10.60 -4.19
CA GLN A 206 10.45 -10.34 -5.35
C GLN A 206 11.94 -10.42 -5.01
N VAL A 207 12.77 -10.79 -5.98
CA VAL A 207 14.23 -10.74 -5.83
C VAL A 207 14.66 -9.27 -5.94
N LEU A 208 15.02 -8.67 -4.81
CA LEU A 208 15.33 -7.25 -4.68
C LEU A 208 16.73 -6.98 -4.10
N GLY A 209 17.56 -8.01 -3.98
CA GLY A 209 18.95 -7.91 -3.47
C GLY A 209 19.17 -8.49 -2.07
N ALA A 210 18.12 -8.99 -1.41
CA ALA A 210 18.24 -9.60 -0.09
C ALA A 210 19.01 -10.94 -0.09
N SER A 211 19.65 -11.22 1.04
CA SER A 211 20.26 -12.50 1.41
C SER A 211 19.47 -13.19 2.53
N ALA A 212 19.70 -14.50 2.71
CA ALA A 212 19.10 -15.28 3.80
C ALA A 212 19.61 -14.85 5.19
N ASP A 213 20.80 -14.25 5.25
CA ASP A 213 21.43 -13.77 6.48
C ASP A 213 21.03 -12.32 6.83
N ASP A 214 20.25 -11.65 5.96
CA ASP A 214 19.83 -10.28 6.20
C ASP A 214 18.79 -10.18 7.32
N THR A 215 18.80 -9.03 8.00
CA THR A 215 17.76 -8.71 8.97
C THR A 215 16.59 -8.03 8.28
N LEU A 216 15.40 -8.65 8.35
CA LEU A 216 14.15 -8.06 7.90
C LEU A 216 13.57 -7.12 8.95
N ALA A 217 13.14 -5.94 8.53
CA ALA A 217 12.40 -4.98 9.34
C ALA A 217 11.20 -4.39 8.60
N LEU A 218 10.22 -3.92 9.38
CA LEU A 218 8.98 -3.31 8.92
C LEU A 218 8.71 -2.06 9.74
N GLY A 219 8.44 -0.94 9.07
CA GLY A 219 8.10 0.33 9.72
C GLY A 219 6.91 1.01 9.06
N LEU A 220 6.11 1.68 9.88
CA LEU A 220 4.86 2.33 9.48
C LEU A 220 4.88 3.81 9.89
N SER A 221 4.56 4.71 8.99
CA SER A 221 4.38 6.14 9.28
C SER A 221 3.00 6.59 8.86
N THR A 222 2.23 7.14 9.80
CA THR A 222 0.86 7.59 9.55
C THR A 222 0.76 9.08 9.78
N GLU A 223 0.11 9.78 8.86
CA GLU A 223 -0.21 11.20 8.98
C GLU A 223 -1.67 11.50 8.64
N PHE A 224 -2.13 12.67 9.11
CA PHE A 224 -3.26 13.33 8.48
C PHE A 224 -2.78 13.96 7.18
N SER A 225 -3.35 13.52 6.06
CA SER A 225 -3.01 14.04 4.74
C SER A 225 -3.93 15.23 4.41
N SER A 226 -4.84 15.09 3.45
CA SER A 226 -5.75 16.17 3.03
C SER A 226 -6.96 16.37 3.96
N SER A 227 -6.81 16.10 5.26
CA SER A 227 -7.90 16.23 6.22
C SER A 227 -8.40 17.68 6.31
N ALA A 228 -9.71 17.86 6.34
CA ALA A 228 -10.35 19.16 6.45
C ALA A 228 -11.54 19.05 7.40
N VAL A 229 -11.55 19.87 8.46
CA VAL A 229 -12.74 20.03 9.30
C VAL A 229 -13.86 20.72 8.52
N LEU A 230 -15.10 20.59 8.98
CA LEU A 230 -16.25 21.24 8.37
C LEU A 230 -16.01 22.77 8.19
N PRO A 231 -16.41 23.34 7.04
CA PRO A 231 -16.43 24.79 6.85
C PRO A 231 -17.29 25.49 7.91
N ALA A 232 -16.87 26.67 8.37
CA ALA A 232 -17.57 27.42 9.42
C ALA A 232 -18.97 27.93 9.03
N ASP A 233 -19.29 27.94 7.73
CA ASP A 233 -20.62 28.25 7.19
C ASP A 233 -21.51 27.00 7.02
N ASN A 234 -20.99 25.82 7.40
CA ASN A 234 -21.63 24.51 7.27
C ASN A 234 -22.07 24.16 5.84
N GLU A 235 -21.51 24.81 4.81
CA GLU A 235 -21.77 24.47 3.42
C GLU A 235 -20.78 23.39 2.93
N GLY A 236 -20.88 22.17 3.47
CA GLY A 236 -20.07 21.04 3.00
C GLY A 236 -19.93 19.89 4.00
N GLU A 237 -19.16 18.88 3.61
CA GLU A 237 -18.77 17.76 4.46
C GLU A 237 -17.34 17.99 4.98
N GLY A 238 -17.05 17.52 6.19
CA GLY A 238 -15.68 17.34 6.67
C GLY A 238 -15.05 16.10 6.04
N LEU A 239 -13.72 16.09 5.96
CA LEU A 239 -12.93 14.98 5.45
C LEU A 239 -11.89 14.57 6.48
N VAL A 240 -12.04 13.38 7.05
CA VAL A 240 -10.95 12.70 7.76
C VAL A 240 -10.18 11.88 6.72
N GLN A 241 -8.90 12.16 6.55
CA GLN A 241 -8.00 11.35 5.75
C GLN A 241 -6.74 10.99 6.53
N THR A 242 -6.54 9.70 6.75
CA THR A 242 -5.31 9.14 7.31
C THR A 242 -4.59 8.35 6.23
N ASP A 243 -3.35 8.78 5.93
CA ASP A 243 -2.47 8.06 5.01
C ASP A 243 -1.45 7.31 5.87
N THR A 244 -1.27 6.02 5.61
CA THR A 244 -0.21 5.21 6.22
C THR A 244 0.78 4.81 5.13
N THR A 245 2.05 5.11 5.34
CA THR A 245 3.19 4.69 4.53
C THR A 245 3.88 3.51 5.20
N TYR A 246 4.21 2.48 4.42
CA TYR A 246 4.79 1.23 4.88
C TYR A 246 6.16 1.03 4.24
N ALA A 247 7.14 0.59 5.02
CA ALA A 247 8.45 0.20 4.50
C ALA A 247 8.86 -1.17 5.04
N ALA A 248 9.01 -2.13 4.14
CA ALA A 248 9.78 -3.34 4.38
C ALA A 248 11.22 -3.10 3.92
N VAL A 249 12.18 -3.36 4.79
CA VAL A 249 13.62 -3.23 4.49
C VAL A 249 14.35 -4.46 4.97
N THR A 250 15.39 -4.85 4.23
CA THR A 250 16.33 -5.86 4.68
C THR A 250 17.69 -5.20 4.81
N THR A 251 18.46 -5.54 5.84
CA THR A 251 19.81 -5.01 6.03
C THR A 251 20.85 -6.11 6.18
N ASP A 252 22.03 -5.86 5.63
CA ASP A 252 23.21 -6.67 5.87
C ASP A 252 23.74 -6.50 7.31
N ALA A 253 24.82 -7.22 7.64
CA ALA A 253 25.47 -7.15 8.95
C ALA A 253 26.10 -5.78 9.29
N ASP A 254 26.33 -4.92 8.28
CA ASP A 254 26.83 -3.55 8.44
C ASP A 254 25.68 -2.53 8.58
N GLY A 255 24.42 -2.99 8.57
CA GLY A 255 23.23 -2.14 8.69
C GLY A 255 22.89 -1.39 7.40
N LYS A 256 23.40 -1.85 6.24
CA LYS A 256 23.06 -1.28 4.93
C LYS A 256 21.86 -1.99 4.34
N ILE A 257 20.97 -1.23 3.74
CA ILE A 257 19.79 -1.75 3.06
C ILE A 257 20.22 -2.62 1.88
N THR A 258 19.78 -3.88 1.84
CA THR A 258 20.02 -4.81 0.73
C THR A 258 18.80 -4.96 -0.18
N SER A 259 17.59 -4.71 0.35
CA SER A 259 16.36 -4.61 -0.41
C SER A 259 15.34 -3.74 0.31
N SER A 260 14.38 -3.17 -0.44
CA SER A 260 13.27 -2.45 0.14
C SER A 260 12.01 -2.49 -0.71
N ILE A 261 10.84 -2.49 -0.06
CA ILE A 261 9.53 -2.33 -0.68
C ILE A 261 8.77 -1.28 0.11
N TRP A 262 8.13 -0.36 -0.61
CA TRP A 262 7.21 0.59 0.01
C TRP A 262 5.83 0.56 -0.60
N ASP A 263 4.88 0.93 0.23
CA ASP A 263 3.50 1.06 -0.15
C ASP A 263 2.84 2.17 0.67
N CYS A 264 1.63 2.56 0.30
CA CYS A 264 0.84 3.53 1.03
C CYS A 264 -0.64 3.18 0.89
N THR A 265 -1.38 3.27 2.00
CA THR A 265 -2.84 3.23 2.01
C THR A 265 -3.39 4.61 2.34
N GLN A 266 -4.54 4.96 1.75
CA GLN A 266 -5.23 6.21 2.01
C GLN A 266 -6.66 5.90 2.43
N ALA A 267 -6.99 6.10 3.70
CA ALA A 267 -8.33 5.91 4.21
C ALA A 267 -9.02 7.26 4.34
N LYS A 268 -10.24 7.37 3.78
CA LYS A 268 -11.01 8.61 3.74
C LYS A 268 -12.40 8.40 4.33
N PHE A 269 -12.82 9.33 5.15
CA PHE A 269 -14.13 9.34 5.79
C PHE A 269 -14.75 10.73 5.67
N ASN A 270 -16.04 10.77 5.33
CA ASN A 270 -16.83 12.00 5.39
C ASN A 270 -17.39 12.19 6.81
N THR A 271 -17.40 13.44 7.26
CA THR A 271 -18.12 13.87 8.48
C THR A 271 -19.14 14.96 8.14
N THR A 272 -20.23 15.03 8.89
CA THR A 272 -21.32 16.00 8.71
C THR A 272 -21.52 16.84 9.98
N GLU A 273 -22.28 17.94 9.88
CA GLU A 273 -22.59 18.77 11.06
C GLU A 273 -23.41 18.04 12.12
N GLU A 274 -24.09 16.95 11.77
CA GLU A 274 -24.79 16.06 12.69
C GLU A 274 -23.90 14.96 13.29
N GLY A 275 -22.59 15.02 13.06
CA GLY A 275 -21.64 14.03 13.58
C GLY A 275 -21.73 12.65 12.90
N VAL A 276 -22.41 12.55 11.75
CA VAL A 276 -22.46 11.31 10.95
C VAL A 276 -21.10 11.04 10.33
N VAL A 277 -20.64 9.79 10.36
CA VAL A 277 -19.35 9.36 9.81
C VAL A 277 -19.55 8.25 8.78
N THR A 278 -19.04 8.45 7.57
CA THR A 278 -19.12 7.44 6.49
C THR A 278 -17.77 7.21 5.85
N ALA A 279 -17.40 5.94 5.62
CA ALA A 279 -16.23 5.61 4.83
C ALA A 279 -16.49 5.95 3.35
N LYS A 280 -15.51 6.57 2.66
CA LYS A 280 -15.63 6.87 1.22
C LYS A 280 -15.50 5.63 0.36
N ASP A 281 -14.71 4.68 0.81
CA ASP A 281 -14.40 3.45 0.09
C ASP A 281 -14.74 2.25 0.97
N GLU A 282 -15.41 1.25 0.38
CA GLU A 282 -15.73 -0.01 1.07
C GLU A 282 -14.46 -0.84 1.33
N THR A 283 -13.42 -0.64 0.53
CA THR A 283 -12.13 -1.30 0.65
C THR A 283 -11.01 -0.28 0.52
N ILE A 284 -9.95 -0.46 1.32
CA ILE A 284 -8.74 0.36 1.23
C ILE A 284 -7.70 -0.45 0.48
N VAL A 285 -7.41 -0.05 -0.76
CA VAL A 285 -6.45 -0.73 -1.64
C VAL A 285 -5.10 -0.02 -1.57
N PRO A 286 -3.99 -0.72 -1.27
CA PRO A 286 -2.67 -0.12 -1.27
C PRO A 286 -2.24 0.39 -2.66
N LYS A 287 -1.45 1.46 -2.72
CA LYS A 287 -1.07 2.11 -3.99
C LYS A 287 -0.23 1.22 -4.91
N GLN A 288 0.62 0.33 -4.37
CA GLN A 288 1.34 -0.66 -5.20
C GLN A 288 0.37 -1.60 -5.93
N THR A 289 -0.77 -1.93 -5.31
CA THR A 289 -1.79 -2.80 -5.90
C THR A 289 -2.62 -2.06 -6.96
N GLN A 290 -2.88 -0.77 -6.75
CA GLN A 290 -3.66 0.04 -7.70
C GLN A 290 -2.94 0.25 -9.03
N LYS A 291 -1.60 0.33 -9.03
CA LYS A 291 -0.78 0.61 -10.23
C LYS A 291 -1.32 1.80 -11.03
N GLU A 292 -1.64 1.62 -12.31
CA GLU A 292 -2.19 2.66 -13.19
C GLU A 292 -3.57 3.16 -12.75
N ALA A 293 -4.34 2.38 -11.99
CA ALA A 293 -5.63 2.82 -11.48
C ALA A 293 -5.51 3.97 -10.47
N TYR A 294 -4.33 4.16 -9.86
CA TYR A 294 -4.08 5.31 -8.98
C TYR A 294 -4.01 6.64 -9.75
N GLY A 295 -3.52 6.62 -11.00
CA GLY A 295 -3.68 7.71 -11.95
C GLY A 295 -2.78 8.94 -11.76
N MET A 296 -1.55 8.77 -11.24
CA MET A 296 -0.60 9.86 -11.03
C MET A 296 0.24 10.22 -12.26
N THR A 297 0.19 9.46 -13.34
CA THR A 297 1.00 9.72 -14.56
C THR A 297 0.89 11.17 -15.04
N ASN A 298 -0.32 11.72 -15.08
CA ASN A 298 -0.58 13.08 -15.57
C ASN A 298 -0.18 14.19 -14.58
N ALA A 299 -0.14 13.87 -13.28
CA ALA A 299 0.29 14.79 -12.23
C ALA A 299 1.82 14.77 -12.03
N SER A 300 2.49 13.70 -12.48
CA SER A 300 3.93 13.53 -12.40
C SER A 300 4.65 14.36 -13.46
N GLU A 301 5.59 15.21 -13.03
CA GLU A 301 6.42 16.02 -13.94
C GLU A 301 7.33 15.16 -14.84
N ILE A 302 7.62 13.93 -14.40
CA ILE A 302 8.45 12.96 -15.13
C ILE A 302 7.60 11.91 -15.88
N GLY A 303 6.27 12.04 -15.87
CA GLY A 303 5.34 11.16 -16.59
C GLY A 303 5.34 9.71 -16.11
N LYS A 304 5.74 9.47 -14.85
CA LYS A 304 5.74 8.14 -14.22
C LYS A 304 4.61 7.99 -13.22
N GLU A 305 4.06 6.79 -13.12
CA GLU A 305 3.11 6.45 -12.07
C GLU A 305 3.75 6.44 -10.68
N TRP A 306 2.92 6.53 -9.64
CA TRP A 306 3.37 6.50 -8.25
C TRP A 306 4.21 5.24 -7.94
N TYR A 307 3.74 4.06 -8.37
CA TYR A 307 4.43 2.79 -8.08
C TYR A 307 5.80 2.71 -8.77
N GLU A 308 5.94 3.30 -9.97
CA GLU A 308 7.22 3.35 -10.68
C GLU A 308 8.23 4.24 -9.96
N GLN A 309 7.77 5.37 -9.43
CA GLN A 309 8.60 6.28 -8.64
C GLN A 309 8.98 5.65 -7.29
N ALA A 310 8.03 5.00 -6.61
CA ALA A 310 8.28 4.28 -5.36
C ALA A 310 9.31 3.18 -5.54
N ASN A 311 9.18 2.36 -6.58
CA ASN A 311 10.14 1.30 -6.87
C ASN A 311 11.52 1.85 -7.23
N ALA A 312 11.59 2.97 -7.98
CA ALA A 312 12.85 3.61 -8.31
C ALA A 312 13.57 4.16 -7.07
N TYR A 313 12.84 4.86 -6.19
CA TYR A 313 13.41 5.37 -4.94
C TYR A 313 13.80 4.20 -4.02
N ALA A 314 13.03 3.09 -3.98
CA ALA A 314 13.34 1.91 -3.15
C ALA A 314 14.63 1.22 -3.59
N ALA A 315 14.81 1.06 -4.90
CA ALA A 315 16.06 0.55 -5.46
C ALA A 315 17.25 1.50 -5.17
N TRP A 316 17.03 2.81 -5.19
CA TRP A 316 18.07 3.80 -4.90
C TRP A 316 18.53 3.80 -3.42
N LEU A 317 17.70 3.34 -2.48
CA LEU A 317 18.11 3.19 -1.08
C LEU A 317 19.05 2.01 -0.84
N VAL A 318 19.15 1.05 -1.76
CA VAL A 318 20.05 -0.10 -1.61
C VAL A 318 21.50 0.38 -1.44
N GLY A 319 22.18 -0.15 -0.42
CA GLY A 319 23.52 0.20 0.00
C GLY A 319 23.61 1.35 1.01
N LYS A 320 22.49 2.01 1.33
CA LYS A 320 22.43 3.10 2.33
C LYS A 320 22.12 2.59 3.74
N THR A 321 22.57 3.32 4.75
CA THR A 321 22.21 3.11 6.16
C THR A 321 20.97 3.93 6.55
N ALA A 322 20.37 3.64 7.71
CA ALA A 322 19.26 4.42 8.26
C ALA A 322 19.56 5.93 8.34
N ASP A 323 20.77 6.29 8.78
CA ASP A 323 21.21 7.69 8.89
C ASP A 323 21.29 8.38 7.52
N GLU A 324 21.78 7.66 6.49
CA GLU A 324 21.84 8.19 5.13
C GLU A 324 20.45 8.38 4.53
N VAL A 325 19.49 7.49 4.83
CA VAL A 325 18.08 7.65 4.43
C VAL A 325 17.44 8.85 5.13
N ALA A 326 17.66 9.00 6.43
CA ALA A 326 17.15 10.14 7.19
C ALA A 326 17.74 11.49 6.72
N ALA A 327 18.94 11.46 6.14
CA ALA A 327 19.64 12.63 5.61
C ALA A 327 19.31 12.97 4.14
N VAL A 328 18.40 12.23 3.48
CA VAL A 328 18.03 12.53 2.08
C VAL A 328 17.43 13.92 1.97
N GLU A 329 18.07 14.78 1.18
CA GLU A 329 17.63 16.15 0.94
C GLU A 329 16.43 16.19 -0.01
N THR A 330 15.40 16.95 0.38
CA THR A 330 14.16 17.12 -0.39
C THR A 330 13.94 18.57 -0.83
N ASN A 331 13.22 18.74 -1.94
CA ASN A 331 12.84 20.07 -2.43
C ASN A 331 11.63 20.61 -1.65
N ALA A 332 11.91 21.36 -0.57
CA ALA A 332 10.88 21.96 0.27
C ALA A 332 10.00 23.01 -0.43
N GLU A 333 10.48 23.62 -1.53
CA GLU A 333 9.69 24.56 -2.33
C GLU A 333 8.77 23.85 -3.34
N GLY A 334 8.99 22.55 -3.58
CA GLY A 334 8.18 21.70 -4.43
C GLY A 334 7.36 20.68 -3.63
N HIS A 335 7.13 19.51 -4.23
CA HIS A 335 6.39 18.40 -3.59
C HIS A 335 7.27 17.53 -2.69
N ASN A 336 8.34 18.08 -2.09
CA ASN A 336 9.31 17.36 -1.24
C ASN A 336 9.92 16.09 -1.86
N GLY A 337 10.08 16.08 -3.19
CA GLY A 337 10.83 15.04 -3.87
C GLY A 337 12.33 15.10 -3.57
N PRO A 338 13.06 13.98 -3.72
CA PRO A 338 14.51 13.94 -3.49
C PRO A 338 15.24 14.84 -4.48
N THR A 339 16.29 15.51 -4.01
CA THR A 339 17.06 16.48 -4.81
C THR A 339 18.34 15.92 -5.44
N ASP A 340 18.79 14.75 -4.97
CA ASP A 340 19.95 14.07 -5.52
C ASP A 340 19.70 13.73 -7.00
N ALA A 341 20.65 14.15 -7.86
CA ALA A 341 20.53 14.02 -9.31
C ALA A 341 20.38 12.57 -9.79
N ASP A 342 20.92 11.60 -9.04
CA ASP A 342 20.86 10.18 -9.37
C ASP A 342 19.43 9.61 -9.23
N ILE A 343 18.54 10.30 -8.51
CA ILE A 343 17.17 9.85 -8.26
C ILE A 343 16.08 10.85 -8.65
N ALA A 344 16.39 12.15 -8.70
CA ALA A 344 15.43 13.20 -9.05
C ALA A 344 14.80 13.01 -10.45
N ALA A 345 15.51 12.36 -11.39
CA ALA A 345 14.98 12.02 -12.72
C ALA A 345 13.99 10.84 -12.72
N SER A 346 13.90 10.10 -11.60
CA SER A 346 13.08 8.90 -11.48
C SER A 346 12.07 8.94 -10.33
N CYS A 347 12.19 9.88 -9.40
CA CYS A 347 11.27 10.09 -8.29
C CYS A 347 11.14 11.59 -8.01
N THR A 348 9.94 12.13 -8.13
CA THR A 348 9.62 13.53 -7.80
C THR A 348 8.53 13.66 -6.73
N MET A 349 7.94 12.53 -6.30
CA MET A 349 6.93 12.48 -5.24
C MET A 349 7.52 12.78 -3.86
N ASP A 350 6.69 13.20 -2.90
CA ASP A 350 7.10 13.39 -1.51
C ASP A 350 7.65 12.09 -0.92
N VAL A 351 8.87 12.14 -0.38
CA VAL A 351 9.56 10.97 0.20
C VAL A 351 9.70 10.98 1.71
N ARG A 352 9.18 12.01 2.40
CA ARG A 352 9.42 12.19 3.84
C ARG A 352 8.80 11.08 4.67
N GLU A 353 7.56 10.69 4.37
CA GLU A 353 6.91 9.60 5.09
C GLU A 353 7.52 8.23 4.78
N PHE A 354 8.11 8.04 3.61
CA PHE A 354 8.93 6.84 3.34
C PHE A 354 10.18 6.82 4.22
N ASN A 355 10.89 7.94 4.30
CA ASN A 355 12.09 8.04 5.14
C ASN A 355 11.74 7.83 6.62
N ASN A 356 10.61 8.37 7.09
CA ASN A 356 10.10 8.15 8.43
C ASN A 356 9.76 6.65 8.68
N ALA A 357 9.10 5.99 7.72
CA ALA A 357 8.81 4.56 7.82
C ALA A 357 10.09 3.71 7.86
N VAL A 358 11.11 4.02 7.04
CA VAL A 358 12.42 3.34 7.09
C VAL A 358 13.13 3.60 8.42
N ALA A 359 13.13 4.85 8.91
CA ALA A 359 13.72 5.18 10.20
C ALA A 359 13.08 4.39 11.34
N LYS A 360 11.75 4.24 11.34
CA LYS A 360 11.03 3.42 12.31
C LYS A 360 11.32 1.92 12.15
N ALA A 361 11.49 1.43 10.93
CA ALA A 361 11.83 0.04 10.68
C ALA A 361 13.21 -0.32 11.28
N LEU A 362 14.17 0.61 11.19
CA LEU A 362 15.57 0.39 11.59
C LEU A 362 15.91 0.94 12.99
N ALA A 363 14.91 1.33 13.79
CA ALA A 363 15.07 1.97 15.10
C ALA A 363 15.31 1.02 16.28
#